data_AF-A0AAV3Y3H1-F1
#
_entry.id   AF-A0AAV3Y3H1-F1
#
_cell.length_a   1.000
_cell.length_b   1.000
_cell.length_c   1.000
_cell.angle_alpha   90.00
_cell.angle_beta   90.00
_cell.angle_gamma   90.00
#
_symmetry.space_group_name_H-M   'P 1'
#
loop_
_entity.id
_entity.type
_entity.pdbx_description
1 polymer ?
#
loop_
_entity_poly.entity_id
_entity_poly.type
_entity_poly.pdbx_seq_one_letter_code
_entity_poly.pdbx_strand_id
1 'polypeptide(L)'
;MQVLEARWRLFGHILRRDRNIPANKAMLFYFWDNKRARGRPQTTLPITLNNDLKKLVATKLELTTQTDLYTLRLIAEDRLKWNALVAEIRKAAEAARSDDPASGRL
;
A
#
# COMPACT_ATOMS: atom_id res chain seq x y z
N MET A 1 2.56 -1.84 -14.42
CA MET A 1 3.30 -2.06 -13.15
C MET A 1 4.08 -0.86 -12.65
N GLN A 2 4.62 -0.02 -13.55
CA GLN A 2 5.40 1.15 -13.15
C GLN A 2 4.64 2.06 -12.15
N VAL A 3 3.31 2.21 -12.31
CA VAL A 3 2.47 2.98 -11.39
C VAL A 3 2.40 2.38 -9.97
N LEU A 4 2.32 1.04 -9.85
CA LEU A 4 2.31 0.36 -8.55
C LEU A 4 3.65 0.57 -7.84
N GLU A 5 4.76 0.32 -8.54
CA GLU A 5 6.08 0.46 -7.96
C GLU A 5 6.36 1.92 -7.55
N ALA A 6 6.02 2.89 -8.40
CA ALA A 6 6.16 4.31 -8.10
C ALA A 6 5.35 4.71 -6.86
N ARG A 7 4.11 4.22 -6.73
CA ARG A 7 3.27 4.44 -5.54
C ARG A 7 3.93 3.90 -4.27
N TRP A 8 4.45 2.68 -4.30
CA TRP A 8 5.12 2.07 -3.15
C TRP A 8 6.47 2.74 -2.82
N ARG A 9 7.22 3.20 -3.82
CA ARG A 9 8.45 3.98 -3.62
C ARG A 9 8.16 5.32 -2.97
N LEU A 10 7.13 6.03 -3.43
CA LEU A 10 6.66 7.29 -2.83
C LEU A 10 6.20 7.05 -1.40
N PHE A 11 5.39 6.02 -1.16
CA PHE A 11 4.89 5.71 0.17
C PHE A 11 6.02 5.38 1.15
N GLY A 12 6.96 4.51 0.75
CA GLY A 12 8.14 4.22 1.57
C GLY A 12 9.03 5.45 1.80
N HIS A 13 9.09 6.37 0.85
CA HIS A 13 9.74 7.67 1.06
C HIS A 13 9.03 8.47 2.16
N ILE A 14 7.71 8.63 2.08
CA ILE A 14 6.91 9.34 3.11
C ILE A 14 7.13 8.73 4.50
N LEU A 15 7.07 7.40 4.62
CA LEU A 15 7.22 6.70 5.90
C LEU A 15 8.59 6.93 6.56
N ARG A 16 9.65 7.07 5.75
CA ARG A 16 11.02 7.33 6.23
C ARG A 16 11.29 8.80 6.56
N ARG A 17 10.42 9.73 6.16
CA ARG A 17 10.57 11.15 6.50
C ARG A 17 10.03 11.44 7.91
N ASP A 18 10.39 12.63 8.39
CA ASP A 18 9.92 13.18 9.66
C ASP A 18 8.39 13.07 9.80
N ARG A 19 7.91 12.71 10.99
CA ARG A 19 6.48 12.49 11.27
C ARG A 19 5.65 13.77 11.11
N ASN A 20 6.28 14.94 11.24
CA ASN A 20 5.63 16.24 11.21
C ASN A 20 5.39 16.77 9.80
N ILE A 21 5.93 16.12 8.75
CA ILE A 21 5.64 16.56 7.37
C ILE A 21 4.15 16.38 7.05
N PRO A 22 3.58 17.23 6.18
CA PRO A 22 2.16 17.16 5.82
C PRO A 22 1.71 15.78 5.34
N ALA A 23 2.52 15.08 4.53
CA ALA A 23 2.18 13.76 4.01
C ALA A 23 2.04 12.69 5.11
N ASN A 24 2.90 12.72 6.13
CA ASN A 24 2.81 11.80 7.26
C ASN A 24 1.59 12.11 8.14
N LYS A 25 1.35 13.40 8.41
CA LYS A 25 0.15 13.84 9.14
C LYS A 25 -1.13 13.44 8.42
N ALA A 26 -1.19 13.57 7.09
CA ALA A 26 -2.33 13.16 6.29
C ALA A 26 -2.60 11.65 6.38
N MET A 27 -1.56 10.81 6.31
CA MET A 27 -1.70 9.36 6.50
C MET A 27 -2.19 9.00 7.91
N LEU A 28 -1.67 9.66 8.95
CA LEU A 28 -2.12 9.45 10.33
C LEU A 28 -3.58 9.89 10.50
N PHE A 29 -3.93 11.06 9.98
CA PHE A 29 -5.29 11.62 10.07
C PHE A 29 -6.32 10.71 9.40
N TYR A 30 -5.97 10.11 8.26
CA TYR A 30 -6.83 9.15 7.57
C TYR A 30 -7.25 7.96 8.46
N PHE A 31 -6.36 7.46 9.32
CA PHE A 31 -6.67 6.37 10.24
C PHE A 31 -7.19 6.84 11.61
N TRP A 32 -7.06 8.13 11.91
CA TRP A 32 -7.66 8.74 13.09
C TRP A 32 -9.16 8.96 12.90
N ASP A 33 -9.54 9.46 11.72
CA ASP A 33 -10.94 9.70 11.39
C ASP A 33 -11.65 8.39 11.02
N ASN A 34 -12.16 7.70 12.03
CA ASN A 34 -12.96 6.48 11.87
C ASN A 34 -14.32 6.73 11.18
N LYS A 35 -14.69 7.98 10.88
CA LYS A 35 -15.92 8.31 10.18
C LYS A 35 -15.70 8.21 8.68
N ARG A 36 -15.72 6.99 8.15
CA ARG A 36 -15.90 6.79 6.70
C ARG A 36 -17.22 7.47 6.31
N ALA A 37 -17.13 8.63 5.68
CA ALA A 37 -18.30 9.31 5.15
C ALA A 37 -19.06 8.34 4.24
N ARG A 38 -20.36 8.14 4.52
CA ARG A 38 -21.22 7.31 3.67
C ARG A 38 -21.30 7.96 2.28
N GLY A 39 -20.99 7.20 1.23
CA GLY A 39 -20.94 7.71 -0.14
C GLY A 39 -20.10 6.84 -1.07
N ARG A 40 -19.75 7.38 -2.25
CA ARG A 40 -18.92 6.68 -3.26
C ARG A 40 -17.63 6.14 -2.63
N PRO A 41 -17.26 4.87 -2.88
CA PRO A 41 -15.97 4.35 -2.45
C PRO A 41 -14.85 5.27 -2.92
N GLN A 42 -14.14 5.90 -1.98
CA GLN A 42 -13.02 6.76 -2.35
C GLN A 42 -11.84 5.87 -2.75
N THR A 43 -11.24 6.12 -3.92
CA THR A 43 -9.97 5.49 -4.31
C THR A 43 -8.81 6.23 -3.66
N THR A 44 -8.77 6.26 -2.33
CA THR A 44 -7.69 6.92 -1.58
C THR A 44 -6.41 6.08 -1.67
N LEU A 45 -5.28 6.76 -1.48
CA LEU A 45 -3.97 6.10 -1.43
C LEU A 45 -3.94 4.94 -0.40
N PRO A 46 -4.40 5.09 0.86
CA PRO A 46 -4.50 4.00 1.83
C PRO A 46 -5.30 2.79 1.35
N ILE A 47 -6.47 3.00 0.72
CA ILE A 47 -7.30 1.90 0.22
C ILE A 47 -6.56 1.14 -0.89
N THR A 48 -5.91 1.87 -1.79
CA THR A 48 -5.21 1.25 -2.91
C THR A 48 -3.98 0.47 -2.44
N LEU A 49 -3.23 1.01 -1.47
CA LEU A 49 -2.12 0.32 -0.82
C LEU A 49 -2.58 -0.94 -0.09
N ASN A 50 -3.69 -0.87 0.66
CA ASN A 50 -4.25 -2.04 1.35
C ASN A 50 -4.70 -3.13 0.36
N ASN A 51 -5.31 -2.75 -0.76
CA ASN A 51 -5.68 -3.70 -1.80
C ASN A 51 -4.46 -4.34 -2.47
N ASP A 52 -3.36 -3.61 -2.61
CA ASP A 52 -2.09 -4.16 -3.09
C ASP A 52 -1.50 -5.17 -2.07
N LEU A 53 -1.58 -4.89 -0.77
CA LEU A 53 -1.16 -5.82 0.29
C LEU A 53 -2.01 -7.09 0.33
N LYS A 54 -3.33 -6.99 0.16
CA LYS A 54 -4.24 -8.15 0.17
C LYS A 54 -3.95 -9.20 -0.91
N LYS A 55 -3.20 -8.84 -1.96
CA LYS A 55 -2.75 -9.79 -2.98
C LYS A 55 -1.64 -10.71 -2.48
N LEU A 56 -0.96 -10.35 -1.40
CA LEU A 56 0.07 -11.16 -0.76
C LEU A 56 -0.56 -12.17 0.20
N VAL A 57 -1.06 -13.28 -0.33
CA VAL A 57 -1.74 -14.34 0.45
C VAL A 57 -0.87 -14.87 1.61
N ALA A 58 0.46 -14.88 1.43
CA ALA A 58 1.41 -15.37 2.44
C ALA A 58 1.67 -14.37 3.59
N THR A 59 1.35 -13.08 3.43
CA THR A 59 1.62 -12.07 4.45
C THR A 59 0.32 -11.58 5.09
N LYS A 60 0.27 -11.50 6.42
CA LYS A 60 -0.85 -10.90 7.15
C LYS A 60 -0.73 -9.36 7.25
N LEU A 61 -0.04 -8.73 6.30
CA LEU A 61 0.15 -7.29 6.30
C LEU A 61 -1.11 -6.62 5.80
N GLU A 62 -1.59 -5.63 6.55
CA GLU A 62 -2.70 -4.79 6.18
C GLU A 62 -2.31 -3.31 6.29
N LEU A 63 -3.19 -2.44 5.83
CA LEU A 63 -3.12 -1.01 6.06
C LEU A 63 -4.53 -0.47 6.33
N THR A 64 -5.08 -0.87 7.47
CA THR A 64 -6.45 -0.51 7.88
C THR A 64 -6.49 0.34 9.15
N THR A 65 -5.43 0.30 9.95
CA THR A 65 -5.30 1.00 11.23
C THR A 65 -4.01 1.84 11.31
N GLN A 66 -3.93 2.69 12.33
CA GLN A 66 -2.71 3.42 12.66
C GLN A 66 -1.57 2.47 13.10
N THR A 67 -1.91 1.36 13.75
CA THR A 67 -0.94 0.32 14.14
C THR A 67 -0.31 -0.31 12.91
N ASP A 68 -1.10 -0.61 11.88
CA ASP A 68 -0.59 -1.14 10.62
C ASP A 68 0.37 -0.16 9.93
N LEU A 69 0.02 1.13 9.93
CA LEU A 69 0.87 2.19 9.41
C LEU A 69 2.22 2.25 10.15
N TYR A 70 2.23 2.02 11.46
CA TYR A 70 3.46 1.92 12.25
C TYR A 70 4.28 0.68 11.89
N THR A 71 3.63 -0.48 11.75
CA THR A 71 4.29 -1.72 11.31
C THR A 71 4.95 -1.55 9.94
N LEU A 72 4.24 -0.96 8.97
CA LEU A 72 4.80 -0.67 7.65
C LEU A 72 5.96 0.33 7.70
N ARG A 73 5.94 1.27 8.66
CA ARG A 73 7.07 2.19 8.87
C ARG A 73 8.32 1.44 9.34
N LEU A 74 8.20 0.53 10.30
CA LEU A 74 9.32 -0.29 10.75
C LEU A 74 9.93 -1.11 9.60
N ILE A 75 9.07 -1.63 8.70
CA ILE A 75 9.53 -2.31 7.48
C ILE A 75 10.21 -1.33 6.52
N ALA A 76 9.65 -0.13 6.35
CA ALA A 76 10.16 0.89 5.43
C ALA A 76 11.53 1.46 5.83
N GLU A 77 11.85 1.50 7.12
CA GLU A 77 13.16 1.94 7.62
C GLU A 77 14.29 1.03 7.12
N ASP A 78 14.03 -0.28 7.05
CA ASP A 78 14.90 -1.25 6.39
C ASP A 78 14.67 -1.24 4.88
N ARG A 79 15.57 -0.59 4.14
CA ARG A 79 15.45 -0.47 2.68
C ARG A 79 15.45 -1.81 1.96
N LEU A 80 16.15 -2.83 2.49
CA LEU A 80 16.20 -4.15 1.88
C LEU A 80 14.86 -4.85 2.05
N LYS A 81 14.31 -4.85 3.28
CA LYS A 81 12.97 -5.40 3.54
C LYS A 81 11.89 -4.67 2.77
N TRP A 82 11.96 -3.34 2.68
CA TRP A 82 11.02 -2.56 1.89
C TRP A 82 11.06 -2.94 0.41
N ASN A 83 12.26 -3.00 -0.19
CA ASN A 83 12.39 -3.35 -1.60
C ASN A 83 11.92 -4.79 -1.88
N ALA A 84 12.21 -5.74 -0.98
CA ALA A 84 11.70 -7.11 -1.06
C ALA A 84 10.16 -7.14 -1.01
N LEU A 85 9.55 -6.42 -0.07
CA LEU A 85 8.10 -6.31 0.00
C LEU A 85 7.50 -5.76 -1.30
N VAL A 86 8.08 -4.68 -1.85
CA VAL A 86 7.59 -4.09 -3.11
C VAL A 86 7.73 -5.06 -4.28
N ALA A 87 8.81 -5.84 -4.34
CA ALA A 87 9.00 -6.86 -5.36
C ALA A 87 7.94 -7.98 -5.26
N GLU A 88 7.63 -8.44 -4.05
CA GLU A 88 6.57 -9.43 -3.83
C GLU A 88 5.19 -8.90 -4.26
N ILE A 89 4.85 -7.65 -3.91
CA ILE A 89 3.59 -7.02 -4.32
C ILE A 89 3.50 -6.94 -5.84
N ARG A 90 4.62 -6.58 -6.50
CA ARG A 90 4.70 -6.51 -7.95
C ARG A 90 4.45 -7.90 -8.57
N LYS A 91 5.13 -8.93 -8.08
CA LYS A 91 4.98 -10.32 -8.55
C LYS A 91 3.53 -10.81 -8.39
N ALA A 92 2.91 -10.57 -7.24
CA ALA A 92 1.50 -10.92 -7.02
C ALA A 92 0.55 -10.18 -7.98
N ALA A 93 0.82 -8.91 -8.28
CA ALA A 93 0.05 -8.13 -9.25
C ALA A 93 0.31 -8.49 -10.73
N GLU A 94 1.43 -9.17 -11.05
CA GLU A 94 1.67 -9.79 -12.35
C GLU A 94 0.85 -11.07 -12.50
N ALA A 95 0.95 -11.97 -11.51
CA ALA A 95 0.21 -13.24 -11.50
C ALA A 95 -1.31 -13.02 -11.59
N ALA A 96 -1.86 -12.07 -10.81
CA ALA A 96 -3.28 -11.74 -10.88
C ALA A 96 -3.75 -11.21 -12.24
N ARG A 97 -2.83 -10.72 -13.10
CA ARG A 97 -3.15 -10.29 -14.48
C ARG A 97 -3.00 -11.42 -15.50
N SER A 98 -2.08 -12.36 -15.29
CA SER A 98 -1.99 -13.55 -16.15
C SER A 98 -3.20 -14.46 -16.00
N ASP A 99 -3.79 -14.48 -14.80
CA ASP A 99 -4.96 -15.31 -14.48
C ASP A 99 -6.29 -14.65 -14.91
N ASP A 100 -6.26 -13.44 -15.49
CA ASP A 100 -7.46 -12.75 -15.97
C ASP A 100 -7.91 -13.37 -17.32
N PRO A 101 -9.08 -14.04 -17.39
CA PRO A 101 -9.54 -14.73 -18.59
C PRO A 101 -9.79 -13.80 -19.80
N ALA A 102 -9.77 -12.48 -19.61
CA ALA A 102 -9.85 -11.50 -20.68
C ALA A 102 -8.53 -11.36 -21.49
N SER A 103 -7.40 -11.83 -20.97
CA SER A 103 -6.07 -11.65 -21.60
C SER A 103 -5.84 -12.54 -22.83
N GLY A 104 -6.71 -13.53 -23.08
CA GLY A 104 -6.63 -14.46 -24.22
C GLY A 104 -7.58 -14.17 -25.38
N ARG A 105 -8.21 -12.98 -25.43
CA ARG A 105 -9.11 -12.58 -26.53
C ARG A 105 -8.59 -11.33 -27.23
N LEU A 106 -7.51 -11.47 -27.99
CA LEU A 106 -7.13 -10.58 -29.10
C LEU A 106 -6.52 -11.41 -30.22
#